data_AF-A0A401IKV7-F1
#
_entry.id   AF-A0A401IKV7-F1
#
_cell.length_a   1.000
_cell.length_b   1.000
_cell.length_c   1.000
_cell.angle_alpha   90.00
_cell.angle_beta   90.00
_cell.angle_gamma   90.00
#
_symmetry.space_group_name_H-M   'P 1'
#
loop_
_entity.id
_entity.type
_entity.pdbx_description
1 polymer ?
#
loop_
_entity_poly.entity_id
_entity_poly.type
_entity_poly.pdbx_seq_one_letter_code
_entity_poly.pdbx_strand_id
1 'polypeptide(L)'
;MMSKDISSQEQLNTEIELLKQRIGELENDKEDLEILLDTITEHSTDLENEIYQKNQIMLKYLQQVKLITEAAAEVEGGTFAIASLNDVSAREDELGQLARVFQNMAEQVKIRESKLQQQVEELRIEIDKGRQQKQVAEIVQTDSFKNLKQKIQKIKDSRTKKNT
;
A
#
# COMPACT_ATOMS: atom_id res chain seq x y z
N MET A 1 -40.40 -31.38 -83.83
CA MET A 1 -40.63 -30.44 -82.70
C MET A 1 -40.54 -31.14 -81.35
N MET A 2 -41.16 -32.32 -81.16
CA MET A 2 -41.18 -33.03 -79.86
C MET A 2 -39.82 -33.41 -79.22
N SER A 3 -38.76 -33.72 -79.98
CA SER A 3 -37.45 -34.09 -79.38
C SER A 3 -36.68 -32.94 -78.73
N LYS A 4 -36.95 -31.68 -79.13
CA LYS A 4 -36.25 -30.51 -78.56
C LYS A 4 -36.84 -30.14 -77.19
N ASP A 5 -38.17 -30.30 -77.04
CA ASP A 5 -38.87 -30.11 -75.76
C ASP A 5 -38.52 -31.20 -74.74
N ILE A 6 -38.42 -32.47 -75.17
CA ILE A 6 -38.03 -33.58 -74.28
C ILE A 6 -36.61 -33.38 -73.73
N SER A 7 -35.66 -32.90 -74.55
CA SER A 7 -34.28 -32.61 -74.12
C SER A 7 -34.18 -31.42 -73.15
N SER A 8 -34.98 -30.36 -73.35
CA SER A 8 -35.05 -29.25 -72.39
C SER A 8 -35.74 -29.64 -71.07
N GLN A 9 -36.73 -30.53 -71.13
CA GLN A 9 -37.41 -31.02 -69.94
C GLN A 9 -36.51 -31.95 -69.10
N GLU A 10 -35.67 -32.76 -69.75
CA GLU A 10 -34.66 -33.60 -69.09
C GLU A 10 -33.53 -32.76 -68.45
N GLN A 11 -33.12 -31.67 -69.11
CA GLN A 11 -32.19 -30.69 -68.54
C GLN A 11 -32.77 -29.99 -67.31
N LEU A 12 -34.02 -29.52 -67.39
CA LEU A 12 -34.72 -28.90 -66.27
C LEU A 12 -34.87 -29.87 -65.09
N ASN A 13 -35.20 -31.14 -65.35
CA ASN A 13 -35.31 -32.14 -64.29
C ASN A 13 -33.96 -32.40 -63.61
N THR A 14 -32.87 -32.44 -64.37
CA THR A 14 -31.52 -32.60 -63.83
C THR A 14 -31.13 -31.41 -62.94
N GLU A 15 -31.42 -30.20 -63.40
CA GLU A 15 -31.14 -28.97 -62.65
C GLU A 15 -31.99 -28.87 -61.37
N ILE A 16 -33.26 -29.30 -61.43
CA ILE A 16 -34.12 -29.40 -60.25
C ILE A 16 -33.55 -30.38 -59.22
N GLU A 17 -33.03 -31.54 -59.64
CA GLU A 17 -32.42 -32.50 -58.71
C GLU A 17 -31.13 -31.97 -58.09
N LEU A 18 -30.28 -31.28 -58.87
CA LEU A 18 -29.09 -30.61 -58.34
C LEU A 18 -29.44 -29.51 -57.33
N LEU A 19 -30.47 -28.71 -57.62
CA LEU A 19 -30.94 -27.67 -56.70
C LEU A 19 -31.52 -28.27 -55.41
N LYS A 20 -32.28 -29.37 -55.49
CA LYS A 20 -32.77 -30.07 -54.29
C LYS A 20 -31.64 -30.61 -53.44
N GLN A 21 -30.63 -31.21 -54.06
CA GLN A 21 -29.45 -31.68 -53.35
C GLN A 21 -28.75 -30.51 -52.64
N ARG A 22 -28.55 -29.39 -53.35
CA ARG A 22 -27.89 -28.22 -52.78
C ARG A 22 -28.69 -27.57 -51.66
N ILE A 23 -30.02 -27.53 -51.76
CA ILE A 23 -30.90 -27.05 -50.68
C ILE A 23 -30.73 -27.95 -49.45
N GLY A 24 -30.74 -29.27 -49.61
CA GLY A 24 -30.52 -30.18 -48.49
C GLY A 24 -29.16 -30.01 -47.81
N GLU A 25 -28.09 -29.77 -48.58
CA GLU A 25 -26.77 -29.41 -48.03
C GLU A 25 -26.82 -28.10 -47.24
N LEU A 26 -27.45 -27.06 -47.78
CA LEU A 26 -27.58 -25.76 -47.10
C LEU A 26 -28.46 -25.83 -45.85
N GLU A 27 -29.47 -26.70 -45.83
CA GLU A 27 -30.30 -26.95 -44.65
C GLU A 27 -29.50 -27.60 -43.52
N ASN A 28 -28.67 -28.58 -43.84
CA ASN A 28 -27.77 -29.21 -42.86
C ASN A 28 -26.71 -28.21 -42.35
N ASP A 29 -26.04 -27.46 -43.25
CA ASP A 29 -25.05 -26.45 -42.87
C ASP A 29 -25.67 -25.37 -41.95
N LYS A 30 -26.93 -25.00 -42.22
CA LYS A 30 -27.68 -24.05 -41.39
C LYS A 30 -27.94 -24.61 -39.99
N GLU A 31 -28.35 -25.88 -39.88
CA GLU A 31 -28.60 -26.54 -38.60
C GLU A 31 -27.31 -26.60 -37.75
N ASP A 32 -26.18 -26.96 -38.37
CA ASP A 32 -24.87 -26.94 -37.71
C ASP A 32 -24.48 -25.54 -37.21
N LEU A 33 -24.76 -24.51 -38.01
CA LEU A 33 -24.51 -23.11 -37.62
C LEU A 33 -25.41 -22.65 -36.47
N GLU A 34 -26.67 -23.08 -36.41
CA GLU A 34 -27.58 -22.77 -35.31
C GLU A 34 -27.09 -23.38 -34.00
N ILE A 35 -26.63 -24.64 -34.02
CA ILE A 35 -26.04 -25.32 -32.85
C ILE A 35 -24.78 -24.59 -32.37
N LEU A 36 -23.90 -24.23 -33.30
CA LEU A 36 -22.66 -23.53 -32.98
C LEU A 36 -22.93 -22.12 -32.42
N LEU A 37 -23.92 -21.41 -32.97
CA LEU A 37 -24.35 -20.12 -32.45
C LEU A 37 -24.86 -20.24 -31.01
N ASP A 38 -25.73 -21.22 -30.74
CA ASP A 38 -26.27 -21.45 -29.40
C ASP A 38 -25.13 -21.70 -28.40
N THR A 39 -24.22 -22.61 -28.75
CA THR A 39 -23.03 -22.93 -27.95
C THR A 39 -22.15 -21.70 -27.67
N ILE A 40 -21.90 -20.86 -28.69
CA ILE A 40 -21.08 -19.65 -28.53
C ILE A 40 -21.80 -18.63 -27.65
N THR A 41 -23.11 -18.46 -27.79
CA THR A 41 -23.86 -17.50 -26.98
C THR A 41 -23.93 -17.91 -25.51
N GLU A 42 -24.10 -19.20 -25.23
CA GLU A 42 -24.02 -19.75 -23.87
C GLU A 42 -22.62 -19.50 -23.29
N HIS A 43 -21.57 -19.89 -24.00
CA HIS A 43 -20.20 -19.71 -23.51
C HIS A 43 -19.81 -18.24 -23.32
N SER A 44 -20.25 -17.34 -24.22
CA SER A 44 -20.00 -15.90 -24.09
C SER A 44 -20.65 -15.33 -22.82
N THR A 45 -21.87 -15.76 -22.51
CA THR A 45 -22.58 -15.32 -21.30
C THR A 45 -21.86 -15.80 -20.04
N ASP A 46 -21.39 -17.05 -20.03
CA ASP A 46 -20.62 -17.60 -18.91
C ASP A 46 -19.30 -16.85 -18.70
N LEU A 47 -18.58 -16.58 -19.80
CA LEU A 47 -17.32 -15.85 -19.74
C LEU A 47 -17.52 -14.41 -19.24
N GLU A 48 -18.56 -13.72 -19.70
CA GLU A 48 -18.92 -12.38 -19.21
C GLU A 48 -19.17 -12.38 -17.69
N ASN A 49 -19.92 -13.38 -17.21
CA ASN A 49 -20.18 -13.55 -15.78
C ASN A 49 -18.88 -13.82 -14.99
N GLU A 50 -18.00 -14.68 -15.50
CA GLU A 50 -16.71 -14.98 -14.87
C GLU A 50 -15.81 -13.73 -14.79
N ILE A 51 -15.72 -12.97 -15.89
CA ILE A 51 -14.96 -11.72 -15.96
C ILE A 51 -15.50 -10.72 -14.95
N TYR A 52 -16.83 -10.58 -14.86
CA TYR A 52 -17.45 -9.68 -13.89
C TYR A 52 -17.07 -10.06 -12.45
N GLN A 53 -17.16 -11.35 -12.10
CA GLN A 53 -16.80 -11.83 -10.76
C GLN A 53 -15.32 -11.61 -10.45
N LYS A 54 -14.42 -11.93 -11.38
CA LYS A 54 -12.98 -11.70 -11.23
C LYS A 54 -12.65 -10.23 -11.04
N ASN A 55 -13.30 -9.35 -11.80
CA ASN A 55 -13.14 -7.90 -11.65
C ASN A 55 -13.57 -7.42 -10.26
N GLN A 56 -14.69 -7.93 -9.71
CA GLN A 56 -15.13 -7.59 -8.35
C GLN A 56 -14.11 -8.03 -7.29
N ILE A 57 -13.55 -9.22 -7.44
CA ILE A 57 -12.50 -9.72 -6.55
C ILE A 57 -11.25 -8.82 -6.66
N MET A 58 -10.79 -8.51 -7.87
CA MET A 58 -9.63 -7.65 -8.10
C MET A 58 -9.80 -6.25 -7.50
N LEU A 59 -10.99 -5.65 -7.62
CA LEU A 59 -11.28 -4.36 -7.01
C LEU A 59 -11.14 -4.40 -5.48
N LYS A 60 -11.60 -5.48 -4.83
CA LYS A 60 -11.39 -5.67 -3.38
C LYS A 60 -9.90 -5.78 -3.06
N TYR A 61 -9.12 -6.54 -3.84
CA TYR A 61 -7.67 -6.63 -3.65
C TYR A 61 -6.99 -5.25 -3.75
N LEU A 62 -7.35 -4.44 -4.74
CA LEU A 62 -6.80 -3.08 -4.90
C LEU A 62 -7.13 -2.16 -3.72
N GLN A 63 -8.34 -2.26 -3.17
CA GLN A 63 -8.71 -1.51 -1.96
C GLN A 63 -7.82 -1.91 -0.77
N GLN A 64 -7.53 -3.20 -0.59
CA GLN A 64 -6.68 -3.67 0.50
C GLN A 64 -5.23 -3.20 0.34
N VAL A 65 -4.70 -3.24 -0.88
CA VAL A 65 -3.35 -2.70 -1.17
C VAL A 65 -3.28 -1.21 -0.86
N LYS A 66 -4.35 -0.45 -1.17
CA LYS A 66 -4.45 0.97 -0.82
C LYS A 66 -4.34 1.20 0.68
N LEU A 67 -5.02 0.41 1.51
CA LEU A 67 -4.93 0.51 2.98
C LEU A 67 -3.50 0.29 3.48
N ILE A 68 -2.79 -0.69 2.96
CA ILE A 68 -1.38 -0.93 3.32
C ILE A 68 -0.50 0.25 2.88
N THR A 69 -0.78 0.85 1.73
CA THR A 69 -0.01 1.99 1.21
C THR A 69 -0.26 3.24 2.04
N GLU A 70 -1.50 3.48 2.46
CA GLU A 70 -1.88 4.56 3.38
C GLU A 70 -1.21 4.37 4.74
N ALA A 71 -1.24 3.15 5.29
CA ALA A 71 -0.52 2.81 6.51
C ALA A 71 0.99 3.11 6.41
N ALA A 72 1.61 2.87 5.25
CA ALA A 72 3.00 3.24 5.04
C ALA A 72 3.25 4.74 5.09
N ALA A 73 2.38 5.54 4.44
CA ALA A 73 2.45 7.00 4.53
C ALA A 73 2.23 7.51 5.97
N GLU A 74 1.33 6.88 6.73
CA GLU A 74 1.10 7.20 8.14
C GLU A 74 2.32 6.88 9.03
N VAL A 75 3.07 5.81 8.72
CA VAL A 75 4.31 5.48 9.43
C VAL A 75 5.36 6.55 9.18
N GLU A 76 5.54 6.96 7.92
CA GLU A 76 6.45 8.07 7.57
C GLU A 76 6.06 9.39 8.23
N GLY A 77 4.76 9.66 8.37
CA GLY A 77 4.22 10.82 9.07
C GLY A 77 4.24 10.73 10.60
N GLY A 78 4.58 9.57 11.17
CA GLY A 78 4.53 9.32 12.61
C GLY A 78 3.12 9.25 13.21
N THR A 79 2.07 9.18 12.38
CA THR A 79 0.66 9.13 12.81
C THR A 79 0.07 7.72 12.78
N PHE A 80 0.85 6.72 12.38
CA PHE A 80 0.37 5.35 12.21
C PHE A 80 -0.23 4.75 13.48
N ALA A 81 -1.44 4.20 13.34
CA ALA A 81 -2.11 3.42 14.35
C ALA A 81 -2.12 1.95 13.94
N ILE A 82 -1.53 1.07 14.74
CA ILE A 82 -1.47 -0.39 14.46
C ILE A 82 -2.87 -0.96 14.15
N ALA A 83 -3.89 -0.46 14.84
CA ALA A 83 -5.27 -0.89 14.64
C ALA A 83 -5.85 -0.62 13.24
N SER A 84 -5.27 0.31 12.46
CA SER A 84 -5.75 0.64 11.11
C SER A 84 -5.60 -0.52 10.11
N LEU A 85 -4.69 -1.46 10.38
CA LEU A 85 -4.47 -2.64 9.55
C LEU A 85 -5.10 -3.93 10.10
N ASN A 86 -5.87 -3.89 11.19
CA ASN A 86 -6.44 -5.10 11.80
C ASN A 86 -7.33 -5.89 10.84
N ASP A 87 -8.14 -5.19 10.03
CA ASP A 87 -9.02 -5.83 9.06
C ASP A 87 -8.25 -6.56 7.96
N VAL A 88 -7.12 -5.99 7.53
CA VAL A 88 -6.24 -6.59 6.52
C VAL A 88 -5.46 -7.75 7.14
N SER A 89 -4.96 -7.58 8.37
CA SER A 89 -4.14 -8.57 9.07
C SER A 89 -4.92 -9.78 9.59
N ALA A 90 -6.25 -9.71 9.66
CA ALA A 90 -7.12 -10.85 9.93
C ALA A 90 -7.19 -11.87 8.78
N ARG A 91 -6.76 -11.49 7.57
CA ARG A 91 -6.79 -12.38 6.40
C ARG A 91 -5.75 -13.49 6.50
N GLU A 92 -6.06 -14.64 5.93
CA GLU A 92 -5.15 -15.80 5.89
C GLU A 92 -4.24 -15.81 4.65
N ASP A 93 -4.39 -14.85 3.74
CA ASP A 93 -3.62 -14.76 2.50
C ASP A 93 -2.34 -13.91 2.63
N GLU A 94 -1.62 -13.74 1.52
CA GLU A 94 -0.37 -13.01 1.44
C GLU A 94 -0.52 -11.55 1.86
N LEU A 95 -1.67 -10.93 1.59
CA LEU A 95 -1.96 -9.58 2.05
C LEU A 95 -2.11 -9.52 3.57
N GLY A 96 -2.77 -10.50 4.17
CA GLY A 96 -2.82 -10.61 5.63
C GLY A 96 -1.46 -10.83 6.26
N GLN A 97 -0.62 -11.68 5.65
CA GLN A 97 0.75 -11.88 6.10
C GLN A 97 1.56 -10.57 6.00
N LEU A 98 1.46 -9.85 4.89
CA LEU A 98 2.13 -8.58 4.69
C LEU A 98 1.68 -7.54 5.73
N ALA A 99 0.37 -7.44 6.00
CA ALA A 99 -0.17 -6.53 7.02
C ALA A 99 0.38 -6.84 8.42
N ARG A 100 0.43 -8.13 8.82
CA ARG A 100 1.03 -8.54 10.10
C ARG A 100 2.50 -8.17 10.22
N VAL A 101 3.28 -8.43 9.16
CA VAL A 101 4.70 -8.06 9.11
C VAL A 101 4.87 -6.54 9.20
N PHE A 102 4.03 -5.79 8.48
CA PHE A 102 4.04 -4.34 8.48
C PHE A 102 3.71 -3.76 9.86
N GLN A 103 2.69 -4.27 10.54
CA GLN A 103 2.33 -3.89 11.91
C GLN A 103 3.52 -4.08 12.87
N ASN A 104 4.18 -5.25 12.82
CA ASN A 104 5.35 -5.54 13.64
C ASN A 104 6.52 -4.60 13.33
N MET A 105 6.75 -4.29 12.05
CA MET A 105 7.81 -3.37 11.63
C MET A 105 7.54 -1.96 12.14
N ALA A 106 6.32 -1.46 11.99
CA ALA A 106 5.92 -0.13 12.43
C ALA A 106 6.05 0.04 13.96
N GLU A 107 5.68 -0.99 14.73
CA GLU A 107 5.90 -1.00 16.19
C GLU A 107 7.39 -0.90 16.54
N GLN A 108 8.24 -1.68 15.87
CA GLN A 108 9.69 -1.62 16.09
C GLN A 108 10.28 -0.25 15.73
N VAL A 109 9.84 0.36 14.64
CA VAL A 109 10.28 1.71 14.23
C VAL A 109 9.91 2.71 15.33
N LYS A 110 8.67 2.70 15.81
CA LYS A 110 8.20 3.58 16.88
C LYS A 110 9.00 3.43 18.17
N ILE A 111 9.30 2.20 18.58
CA ILE A 111 10.14 1.93 19.76
C ILE A 111 11.56 2.50 19.56
N ARG A 112 12.16 2.29 18.38
CA ARG A 112 13.50 2.79 18.07
C ARG A 112 13.54 4.32 18.05
N GLU A 113 12.56 4.96 17.44
CA GLU A 113 12.45 6.42 17.42
C GLU A 113 12.30 7.00 18.83
N SER A 114 11.42 6.42 19.66
CA SER A 114 11.26 6.85 21.04
C SER A 114 12.56 6.74 21.85
N LYS A 115 13.29 5.63 21.67
CA LYS A 115 14.61 5.43 22.32
C LYS A 115 15.64 6.45 21.84
N LEU A 116 15.70 6.72 20.54
CA LEU A 116 16.61 7.73 19.98
C LEU A 116 16.27 9.13 20.48
N GLN A 117 14.99 9.49 20.58
CA GLN A 117 14.55 10.77 21.15
C GLN A 117 15.02 10.93 22.60
N GLN A 118 14.87 9.88 23.42
CA GLN A 118 15.37 9.88 24.80
C GLN A 118 16.89 10.08 24.88
N GLN A 119 17.65 9.37 24.04
CA GLN A 119 19.11 9.51 24.00
C GLN A 119 19.55 10.91 23.56
N VAL A 120 18.87 11.51 22.58
CA VAL A 120 19.16 12.88 22.14
C VAL A 120 18.89 13.88 23.26
N GLU A 121 17.82 13.71 24.02
CA GLU A 121 17.51 14.59 25.15
C GLU A 121 18.52 14.44 26.30
N GLU A 122 18.91 13.22 26.62
CA GLU A 122 19.95 12.96 27.62
C GLU A 122 21.30 13.59 27.22
N LEU A 123 21.71 13.45 25.95
CA LEU A 123 22.92 14.07 25.42
C LEU A 123 22.85 15.60 25.46
N ARG A 124 21.69 16.21 25.18
CA ARG A 124 21.51 17.67 25.31
C ARG A 124 21.74 18.14 26.74
N ILE A 125 21.16 17.44 27.72
CA ILE A 125 21.34 17.74 29.15
C ILE A 125 22.81 17.63 29.55
N GLU A 126 23.50 16.58 29.09
CA GLU A 126 24.92 16.38 29.38
C GLU A 126 25.79 17.51 28.80
N ILE A 127 25.53 17.90 27.54
CA ILE A 127 26.23 19.01 26.88
C ILE A 127 26.01 20.32 27.64
N ASP A 128 24.78 20.62 28.05
CA ASP A 128 24.48 21.86 28.77
C ASP A 128 25.13 21.90 30.16
N LYS A 129 25.12 20.79 30.90
CA LYS A 129 25.85 20.67 32.17
C LYS A 129 27.36 20.87 31.96
N GLY A 130 27.94 20.27 30.92
CA GLY A 130 29.35 20.43 30.58
C GLY A 130 29.72 21.88 30.24
N ARG A 131 28.85 22.59 29.50
CA ARG A 131 29.02 24.03 29.21
C ARG A 131 28.96 24.88 30.47
N GLN A 132 27.97 24.66 31.33
CA GLN A 132 27.83 25.38 32.60
C GLN A 132 29.07 25.19 33.50
N GLN A 133 29.57 23.96 33.62
CA GLN A 133 30.79 23.68 34.40
C GLN A 133 32.00 24.44 33.85
N LYS A 134 32.20 24.46 32.52
CA LYS A 134 33.28 25.24 31.89
C LYS A 134 33.14 26.73 32.18
N GLN A 135 31.93 27.27 32.08
CA GLN A 135 31.65 28.69 32.30
C GLN A 135 31.86 29.09 33.77
N VAL A 136 31.47 28.23 34.71
CA VAL A 136 31.76 28.42 36.15
C VAL A 136 33.26 28.37 36.40
N ALA A 137 33.98 27.41 35.81
CA ALA A 137 35.43 27.30 35.96
C ALA A 137 36.14 28.57 35.44
N GLU A 138 35.69 29.12 34.32
CA GLU A 138 36.21 30.39 33.78
C GLU A 138 35.95 31.56 34.73
N ILE A 139 34.71 31.73 35.23
CA ILE A 139 34.37 32.78 36.20
C ILE A 139 35.21 32.66 37.49
N VAL A 140 35.40 31.45 38.01
CA VAL A 140 36.22 31.22 39.21
C VAL A 140 37.69 31.59 38.97
N GLN A 141 38.19 31.40 37.75
CA GLN A 141 39.55 31.77 37.36
C GLN A 141 39.71 33.26 37.08
N THR A 142 38.64 33.99 36.74
CA THR A 142 38.70 35.45 36.58
C THR A 142 38.90 36.19 37.90
N ASP A 143 39.48 37.38 37.83
CA ASP A 143 39.78 38.22 38.99
C ASP A 143 38.54 38.67 39.78
N SER A 144 37.34 38.58 39.19
CA SER A 144 36.06 38.85 39.85
C SER A 144 35.86 38.02 41.12
N PHE A 145 36.18 36.72 41.08
CA PHE A 145 36.00 35.83 42.25
C PHE A 145 37.08 36.08 43.33
N LYS A 146 38.32 36.35 42.91
CA LYS A 146 39.40 36.77 43.82
C LYS A 146 39.07 38.08 44.53
N ASN A 147 38.54 39.05 43.79
CA ASN A 147 38.13 40.36 44.31
C ASN A 147 36.97 40.23 45.30
N LEU A 148 35.97 39.39 45.01
CA LEU A 148 34.87 39.12 45.92
C LEU A 148 35.35 38.47 47.22
N LYS A 149 36.26 37.49 47.14
CA LYS A 149 36.88 36.85 48.31
C LYS A 149 37.64 37.86 49.16
N GLN A 150 38.43 38.74 48.54
CA GLN A 150 39.15 39.80 49.26
C GLN A 150 38.19 40.81 49.92
N LYS A 151 37.08 41.17 49.27
CA LYS A 151 36.09 42.12 49.79
C LYS A 151 35.37 41.54 51.02
N ILE A 152 34.99 40.27 50.97
CA ILE A 152 34.39 39.54 52.11
C ILE A 152 35.40 39.43 53.26
N GLN A 153 36.67 39.14 52.96
CA GLN A 153 37.72 39.04 53.98
C GLN A 153 37.92 40.38 54.69
N LYS A 154 38.01 41.49 53.95
CA LYS A 154 38.08 42.86 54.52
C LYS A 154 36.87 43.20 55.41
N ILE A 155 35.67 42.76 55.04
CA ILE A 155 34.45 42.96 55.85
C ILE A 155 34.52 42.11 57.14
N LYS A 156 35.08 40.90 57.08
CA LYS A 156 35.27 40.04 58.25
C LYS A 156 36.30 40.64 59.22
N ASP A 157 37.43 41.08 58.70
CA ASP A 157 38.53 41.64 59.49
C ASP A 157 38.17 43.00 60.14
N SER A 158 37.30 43.77 59.48
CA SER A 158 36.74 45.01 60.04
C SER A 158 35.66 44.79 61.10
N ARG A 159 34.97 43.64 61.08
CA ARG A 159 34.02 43.25 62.16
C ARG A 159 34.74 42.70 63.39
N THR A 160 35.83 41.97 63.23
CA THR A 160 36.62 41.44 64.37
C THR A 160 37.40 42.54 65.09
N LYS A 161 37.93 43.55 64.39
CA LYS A 161 38.59 44.72 65.01
C LYS A 161 37.64 45.68 65.75
N LYS A 162 36.32 45.57 65.57
CA LYS A 162 35.33 46.42 66.25
C LYS A 162 34.81 45.82 67.57
N ASN A 163 35.13 44.55 67.85
CA ASN A 163 34.73 43.80 69.04
C ASN A 163 35.90 43.47 70.01
N THR A 164 37.05 44.12 69.82
CA THR A 164 38.22 44.14 70.71
C THR A 164 38.56 45.59 71.00
#